data_AF-A0A954UZ49-F1
#
_entry.id   AF-A0A954UZ49-F1
#
_cell.length_a   1.000
_cell.length_b   1.000
_cell.length_c   1.000
_cell.angle_alpha   90.00
_cell.angle_beta   90.00
_cell.angle_gamma   90.00
#
_symmetry.space_group_name_H-M   'P 1'
#
loop_
_entity.id
_entity.type
_entity.pdbx_description
1 polymer ?
#
loop_
_entity_poly.entity_id
_entity_poly.type
_entity_poly.pdbx_seq_one_letter_code
_entity_poly.pdbx_strand_id
1 'polypeptide(L)' 'MRLGDTVAPFELQAGEDLELRVFVDRNVIEVFANERQAVVASHPYARKNVAVSLFSEGGDVQVTDVRCCKMNSIYTR' A
#
# COMPACT_ATOMS: atom_id res chain seq x y z
N MET A 1 -5.52 9.62 2.83
CA MET A 1 -4.39 8.82 2.33
C MET A 1 -3.77 9.48 1.09
N ARG A 2 -2.45 9.39 0.90
CA ARG A 2 -1.74 9.91 -0.28
C ARG A 2 -0.88 8.82 -0.93
N LEU A 3 -1.01 8.64 -2.25
CA LEU A 3 -0.20 7.74 -3.06
C LEU A 3 0.45 8.53 -4.19
N GLY A 4 1.75 8.82 -4.07
CA GLY A 4 2.43 9.77 -4.96
C GLY A 4 1.75 11.15 -4.91
N ASP A 5 1.32 11.64 -6.07
CA ASP A 5 0.60 12.91 -6.21
C ASP A 5 -0.93 12.77 -6.04
N THR A 6 -1.44 11.54 -5.90
CA THR A 6 -2.87 11.28 -5.75
C THR A 6 -3.28 11.32 -4.27
N VAL A 7 -4.31 12.10 -3.97
CA VAL A 7 -4.91 12.19 -2.62
C VAL A 7 -6.28 11.52 -2.64
N ALA A 8 -6.48 10.55 -1.76
CA ALA A 8 -7.75 9.89 -1.52
C ALA A 8 -8.17 10.12 -0.06
N PRO A 9 -9.27 10.87 0.21
CA PRO A 9 -9.75 11.09 1.56
C PRO A 9 -10.02 9.76 2.26
N PHE A 10 -9.49 9.62 3.48
CA PHE A 10 -9.67 8.44 4.31
C PHE A 10 -9.47 8.85 5.76
N GLU A 11 -10.44 8.52 6.61
CA GLU A 11 -10.44 8.81 8.03
C GLU A 11 -10.65 7.52 8.81
N LEU A 12 -9.93 7.39 9.91
CA LEU A 12 -10.12 6.31 10.86
C LEU A 12 -11.12 6.74 11.93
N GLN A 13 -11.94 5.80 12.37
CA GLN A 13 -12.73 5.97 13.57
C GLN A 13 -11.83 5.88 14.80
N ALA A 14 -12.31 6.41 15.93
CA ALA A 14 -11.56 6.35 17.18
C ALA A 14 -11.33 4.88 17.60
N GLY A 15 -10.06 4.51 17.76
CA GLY A 15 -9.65 3.14 18.10
C GLY A 15 -9.71 2.15 16.94
N GLU A 16 -9.95 2.60 15.71
CA GLU A 16 -9.91 1.75 14.52
C GLU A 16 -8.47 1.53 14.06
N ASP A 17 -8.07 0.28 13.89
CA ASP A 17 -6.79 -0.08 13.30
C ASP A 17 -6.76 0.24 11.80
N LEU A 18 -5.59 0.64 11.31
CA LEU A 18 -5.35 0.81 9.88
C LEU A 18 -4.94 -0.53 9.26
N GLU A 19 -5.79 -1.09 8.40
CA GLU A 19 -5.45 -2.21 7.51
C GLU A 19 -5.13 -1.67 6.12
N LEU A 20 -3.91 -1.90 5.65
CA LEU A 20 -3.50 -1.60 4.28
C LEU A 20 -3.26 -2.88 3.50
N ARG A 21 -3.87 -2.98 2.32
CA ARG A 21 -3.56 -4.02 1.33
C ARG A 21 -2.97 -3.35 0.10
N VAL A 22 -1.70 -3.64 -0.19
CA VAL A 22 -0.95 -3.00 -1.27
C VAL A 22 -0.60 -4.03 -2.34
N PHE A 23 -0.99 -3.75 -3.58
CA PHE A 23 -0.56 -4.51 -4.76
C PHE A 23 0.42 -3.66 -5.56
N VAL A 24 1.52 -4.30 -5.97
CA VAL A 24 2.52 -3.70 -6.85
C VAL A 24 2.64 -4.58 -8.09
N ASP A 25 1.99 -4.16 -9.18
CA ASP A 25 2.06 -4.82 -10.48
C ASP A 25 2.87 -3.97 -11.45
N ARG A 26 4.16 -4.29 -11.58
CA ARG A 26 5.12 -3.54 -12.40
C ARG A 26 5.12 -2.06 -12.02
N ASN A 27 4.56 -1.19 -12.87
CA ASN A 27 4.48 0.25 -12.67
C ASN A 27 3.15 0.72 -12.06
N VAL A 28 2.23 -0.19 -11.75
CA VAL A 28 0.93 0.12 -11.13
C VAL A 28 0.99 -0.24 -9.66
N ILE A 29 0.57 0.69 -8.81
CA ILE A 29 0.44 0.49 -7.38
C ILE A 29 -1.02 0.72 -7.02
N GLU A 30 -1.62 -0.28 -6.39
CA GLU A 30 -3.00 -0.22 -5.89
C GLU A 30 -2.97 -0.37 -4.37
N VAL A 31 -3.62 0.54 -3.66
CA VAL A 31 -3.66 0.55 -2.20
C VAL A 31 -5.12 0.58 -1.75
N PHE A 32 -5.47 -0.37 -0.89
CA PHE A 32 -6.76 -0.47 -0.25
C PHE A 32 -6.59 -0.18 1.25
N ALA A 33 -7.42 0.71 1.79
CA ALA A 33 -7.43 1.07 3.21
C ALA A 33 -8.76 0.65 3.86
N ASN A 34 -8.67 -0.21 4.88
CA ASN A 34 -9.77 -0.80 5.66
C ASN A 34 -10.95 -1.28 4.79
N GLU A 35 -10.67 -1.78 3.59
CA GLU A 35 -11.69 -2.22 2.60
C GLU A 35 -12.76 -1.16 2.25
N ARG A 36 -12.53 0.11 2.61
CA ARG A 36 -13.46 1.24 2.41
C ARG A 36 -12.97 2.24 1.36
N GLN A 37 -11.66 2.33 1.16
CA GLN A 37 -11.06 3.25 0.20
C GLN A 37 -10.01 2.52 -0.65
N ALA A 38 -9.99 2.84 -1.94
CA ALA A 38 -9.00 2.33 -2.88
C ALA A 38 -8.38 3.50 -3.67
N VAL A 39 -7.07 3.46 -3.87
CA VAL A 39 -6.36 4.41 -4.73
C VAL A 39 -5.38 3.66 -5.62
N VAL A 40 -5.29 4.09 -6.87
CA VAL A 40 -4.39 3.52 -7.86
C VAL A 40 -3.52 4.64 -8.41
N ALA A 41 -2.22 4.37 -8.52
CA ALA A 41 -1.28 5.29 -9.15
C ALA A 41 -0.28 4.52 -10.01
N SER A 42 0.28 5.22 -11.00
CA SER A 42 1.42 4.72 -11.76
C SER A 42 2.72 5.32 -11.20
N HIS A 43 3.77 4.52 -11.13
CA HIS A 43 5.11 4.94 -10.70
C HIS A 43 6.18 4.38 -11.63
N PRO A 44 7.23 5.16 -11.99
CA PRO A 44 8.33 4.66 -12.80
C PRO A 44 8.96 3.40 -12.17
N TYR A 45 8.83 2.28 -12.87
CA TYR A 45 9.35 1.01 -12.37
C TYR A 45 10.83 0.84 -12.71
N ALA A 46 11.69 0.95 -11.70
CA ALA A 46 13.09 0.52 -11.80
C ALA A 46 13.22 -0.89 -11.21
N ARG A 47 13.48 -1.90 -12.07
CA ARG A 47 13.62 -3.34 -11.70
C ARG A 47 14.54 -3.64 -10.51
N LYS A 48 15.43 -2.73 -10.14
CA LYS A 48 16.44 -2.92 -9.09
C LYS A 48 15.94 -2.52 -7.68
N ASN A 49 14.83 -1.80 -7.56
CA ASN A 49 14.32 -1.31 -6.28
C ASN A 49 13.09 -2.11 -5.86
N VAL A 50 13.31 -3.17 -5.08
CA VAL A 50 12.24 -4.08 -4.60
C VAL A 50 12.13 -4.14 -3.08
N ALA A 51 12.79 -3.24 -2.36
CA ALA A 51 12.72 -3.19 -0.90
C ALA A 51 11.43 -2.52 -0.43
N VAL A 52 10.90 -3.00 0.71
CA VAL A 52 9.75 -2.42 1.41
C VAL A 52 10.21 -1.97 2.78
N SER A 53 9.81 -0.77 3.18
CA SER A 53 10.08 -0.20 4.50
C SER A 53 8.83 0.46 5.05
N LEU A 54 8.59 0.31 6.35
CA LEU A 54 7.58 1.07 7.08
C LEU A 54 8.27 2.22 7.81
N PHE A 55 7.59 3.35 7.88
CA PHE A 55 8.04 4.53 8.60
C PHE A 55 6.84 5.24 9.22
N SER A 56 7.07 6.00 10.29
CA SER A 56 6.07 6.86 10.90
C SER A 56 6.61 8.29 11.02
N GLU A 57 5.70 9.26 10.92
CA GLU A 57 6.00 10.68 11.11
C GLU A 57 5.03 11.22 12.18
N GLY A 58 5.53 12.06 13.09
CA GLY A 58 4.70 12.71 14.12
C GLY A 58 4.34 11.85 15.33
N GLY A 59 4.82 10.61 15.41
CA GLY A 59 4.64 9.73 16.57
C GLY A 59 5.06 8.30 16.32
N ASP A 60 4.98 7.50 17.38
CA ASP A 60 5.23 6.06 17.32
C ASP A 60 4.02 5.35 16.70
N VAL A 61 4.31 4.29 15.94
CA VAL A 61 3.29 3.39 15.40
C VAL A 61 3.54 1.98 15.90
N GLN A 62 2.49 1.32 16.39
CA GLN A 62 2.54 -0.10 16.67
C GLN A 62 2.07 -0.86 15.43
N VAL A 63 2.95 -1.68 14.87
CA VAL A 63 2.64 -2.55 13.74
C VAL A 63 2.41 -3.96 14.26
N THR A 64 1.19 -4.46 14.13
CA THR A 64 0.78 -5.76 14.69
C THR A 64 1.08 -6.93 13.75
N ASP A 65 0.96 -6.74 12.43
CA ASP A 65 1.20 -7.77 11.43
C ASP A 65 1.72 -7.14 10.12
N VAL A 66 2.69 -7.81 9.49
CA VAL A 66 3.16 -7.48 8.14
C VAL A 66 3.32 -8.78 7.37
N ARG A 67 2.60 -8.90 6.26
CA ARG A 67 2.72 -10.04 5.34
C ARG A 67 3.08 -9.55 3.96
N CYS A 68 4.10 -10.17 3.37
CA CYS A 68 4.51 -9.91 2.01
C CYS A 68 4.46 -11.21 1.21
N CYS A 69 3.77 -11.18 0.09
CA CYS A 69 3.63 -12.32 -0.80
C CYS A 69 4.10 -11.92 -2.20
N LYS A 70 4.84 -12.81 -2.87
CA LYS A 70 5.16 -12.62 -4.29
C LYS A 70 3.90 -12.88 -5.11
N MET A 71 3.49 -11.88 -5.89
CA MET A 71 2.31 -12.01 -6.75
C MET A 71 2.55 -13.02 -7.86
N ASN A 72 1.55 -13.88 -8.10
CA ASN A 72 1.60 -14.86 -9.18
C ASN A 72 1.24 -14.21 -10.52
N SER A 73 1.78 -14.77 -11.61
CA SER A 73 1.36 -14.39 -12.96
C SER A 73 -0.08 -14.86 -13.21
N ILE A 74 -0.92 -13.99 -13.73
CA ILE A 74 -2.27 -14.35 -14.22
C ILE A 74 -2.22 -15.03 -15.60
N TYR A 75 -1.10 -14.93 -16.31
CA TYR A 75 -0.90 -15.63 -17.56
C TYR A 75 -0.55 -17.08 -17.28
N THR A 76 -1.43 -17.98 -17.70
CA THR A 76 -1.13 -19.41 -17.88
C THR A 76 -0.14 -19.54 -19.04
N ARG A 77 0.97 -20.25 -18.81
CA ARG A 77 1.78 -20.75 -19.92
C ARG A 77 1.09 -21.93 -20.58
#